data_AF-A0A9X2C3J0-F1
#
_entry.id   AF-A0A9X2C3J0-F1
#
_cell.length_a   1.000
_cell.length_b   1.000
_cell.length_c   1.000
_cell.angle_alpha   90.00
_cell.angle_beta   90.00
_cell.angle_gamma   90.00
#
_symmetry.space_group_name_H-M   'P 1'
#
loop_
_entity.id
_entity.type
_entity.pdbx_description
1 polymer ?
#
loop_
_entity_poly.entity_id
_entity_poly.type
_entity_poly.pdbx_seq_one_letter_code
_entity_poly.pdbx_strand_id
1 'polypeptide(L)'
;MNISERVSLFVLLNAFYRFGCILKEMGVDMPKEVALFMDELWACLVSGSSKLNTASIDSVIDSTVVEEQNADYIEVLRNFYFYALSDLIVFFAEGAPDGLSAAESSIIDAYDYMAGQRYIVEKKAGKAVVLTDEEEAEILTDPMFVGETNSLQSDRAFAEKIVDWQHALKFR
;
A
#
# COMPACT_ATOMS: atom_id res chain seq x y z
N MET A 1 8.22 18.39 -4.81
CA MET A 1 6.91 17.83 -5.13
C MET A 1 5.92 18.92 -5.47
N ASN A 2 5.11 18.73 -6.52
CA ASN A 2 3.96 19.58 -6.82
C ASN A 2 2.75 19.19 -5.94
N ILE A 3 1.63 19.92 -6.06
CA ILE A 3 0.43 19.68 -5.22
C ILE A 3 -0.17 18.29 -5.47
N SER A 4 -0.26 17.86 -6.73
CA SER A 4 -0.80 16.56 -7.10
C SER A 4 0.01 15.42 -6.49
N GLU A 5 1.34 15.51 -6.54
CA GLU A 5 2.25 14.52 -5.94
C GLU A 5 2.09 14.47 -4.42
N ARG A 6 1.91 15.62 -3.75
CA ARG A 6 1.67 15.66 -2.30
C ARG A 6 0.33 15.02 -1.92
N VAL A 7 -0.71 15.26 -2.70
CA VAL A 7 -2.01 14.61 -2.52
C VAL A 7 -1.88 13.10 -2.63
N SER A 8 -1.25 12.60 -3.70
CA SER A 8 -1.04 11.16 -3.88
C SER A 8 -0.16 10.56 -2.79
N LEU A 9 0.93 11.22 -2.39
CA LEU A 9 1.77 10.75 -1.29
C LEU A 9 1.00 10.69 0.04
N PHE A 10 0.15 11.68 0.34
CA PHE A 10 -0.69 11.63 1.54
C PHE A 10 -1.65 10.44 1.52
N VAL A 11 -2.29 10.18 0.38
CA VAL A 11 -3.18 9.02 0.20
C VAL A 11 -2.42 7.72 0.44
N LEU A 12 -1.25 7.56 -0.19
CA LEU A 12 -0.40 6.38 -0.02
C LEU A 12 0.04 6.19 1.44
N LEU A 13 0.47 7.24 2.12
CA LEU A 13 0.90 7.15 3.52
C LEU A 13 -0.20 6.62 4.44
N ASN A 14 -1.44 7.07 4.24
CA ASN A 14 -2.59 6.54 4.98
C ASN A 14 -2.92 5.09 4.58
N ALA A 15 -2.81 4.77 3.30
CA ALA A 15 -3.04 3.42 2.79
C ALA A 15 -2.01 2.40 3.33
N PHE A 16 -0.72 2.75 3.34
CA PHE A 16 0.34 1.96 3.97
C PHE A 16 0.11 1.81 5.47
N TYR A 17 -0.37 2.85 6.16
CA TYR A 17 -0.71 2.73 7.58
C TYR A 17 -1.84 1.71 7.79
N ARG A 18 -2.94 1.80 7.03
CA ARG A 18 -4.05 0.85 7.10
C ARG A 18 -3.61 -0.58 6.78
N PHE A 19 -2.89 -0.77 5.69
CA PHE A 19 -2.39 -2.09 5.30
C PHE A 19 -1.41 -2.66 6.35
N GLY A 20 -0.52 -1.82 6.89
CA GLY A 20 0.36 -2.19 8.00
C GLY A 20 -0.40 -2.59 9.27
N CYS A 21 -1.54 -1.95 9.57
CA CYS A 21 -2.41 -2.35 10.69
C CYS A 21 -3.01 -3.73 10.47
N ILE A 22 -3.50 -4.02 9.26
CA ILE A 22 -4.03 -5.35 8.91
C ILE A 22 -2.94 -6.42 9.09
N LEU A 23 -1.74 -6.18 8.56
CA LEU A 23 -0.62 -7.12 8.67
C LEU A 23 -0.23 -7.35 10.14
N LYS A 24 -0.22 -6.29 10.95
CA LYS A 24 0.04 -6.39 12.39
C LYS A 24 -1.03 -7.20 13.12
N GLU A 25 -2.31 -7.02 12.78
CA GLU A 25 -3.42 -7.82 13.34
C GLU A 25 -3.29 -9.30 12.98
N MET A 26 -2.69 -9.60 11.83
CA MET A 26 -2.35 -10.96 11.39
C MET A 26 -1.05 -11.51 12.03
N GLY A 27 -0.39 -10.74 12.91
CA GLY A 27 0.84 -11.16 13.59
C GLY A 27 2.11 -10.96 12.74
N VAL A 28 2.06 -10.15 11.69
CA VAL A 28 3.25 -9.78 10.91
C VAL A 28 3.96 -8.62 11.56
N ASP A 29 5.19 -8.87 11.99
CA ASP A 29 6.10 -7.82 12.43
C ASP A 29 6.87 -7.25 11.23
N MET A 30 6.74 -5.94 11.02
CA MET A 30 7.53 -5.22 10.03
C MET A 30 8.92 -4.87 10.58
N PRO A 31 9.97 -4.91 9.75
CA PRO A 31 11.27 -4.38 10.12
C PRO A 31 11.17 -2.94 10.62
N LYS A 32 11.94 -2.59 11.64
CA LYS A 32 11.91 -1.25 12.27
C LYS A 32 12.23 -0.15 11.25
N GLU A 33 13.08 -0.47 10.29
CA GLU A 33 13.50 0.38 9.18
C GLU A 33 12.30 0.86 8.35
N VAL A 34 11.26 0.04 8.21
CA VAL A 34 10.02 0.44 7.52
C VAL A 34 9.36 1.61 8.25
N ALA A 35 9.21 1.50 9.58
CA ALA A 35 8.61 2.58 10.37
C ALA A 35 9.43 3.87 10.30
N LEU A 36 10.76 3.77 10.35
CA LEU A 36 11.65 4.93 10.20
C LEU A 36 11.52 5.55 8.81
N PHE A 37 11.43 4.73 7.76
CA PHE A 37 11.27 5.22 6.40
C PHE A 37 9.91 5.90 6.20
N MET A 38 8.82 5.36 6.77
CA MET A 38 7.50 6.00 6.77
C MET A 38 7.53 7.38 7.43
N ASP A 39 8.28 7.54 8.53
CA ASP A 39 8.47 8.83 9.19
C ASP A 39 9.18 9.85 8.30
N GLU A 40 10.19 9.41 7.54
CA GLU A 40 10.90 10.26 6.59
C GLU A 40 9.99 10.65 5.41
N LEU A 41 9.14 9.74 4.92
CA LEU A 41 8.16 10.04 3.88
C LEU A 41 7.15 11.10 4.34
N TRP A 42 6.67 11.03 5.60
CA TRP A 42 5.86 12.09 6.18
C TRP A 42 6.60 13.44 6.24
N ALA A 43 7.89 13.44 6.58
CA ALA A 43 8.71 14.65 6.56
C ALA A 43 8.90 15.21 5.14
N CYS A 44 9.06 14.34 4.15
CA CYS A 44 9.09 14.69 2.72
C CYS A 44 7.77 15.33 2.28
N LEU A 45 6.62 14.76 2.66
CA LEU A 45 5.30 15.33 2.38
C LEU A 45 5.22 16.79 2.88
N VAL A 46 5.56 17.01 4.15
CA VAL A 46 5.47 18.29 4.84
C VAL A 46 6.43 19.34 4.28
N SER A 47 7.67 18.94 4.00
CA SER A 47 8.69 19.83 3.41
C SER A 47 8.49 20.06 1.91
N GLY A 48 7.78 19.15 1.23
CA GLY A 48 7.61 19.16 -0.21
C GLY A 48 8.85 18.64 -0.96
N SER A 49 9.81 18.06 -0.24
CA SER A 49 11.01 17.44 -0.79
C SER A 49 10.66 16.13 -1.50
N SER A 50 11.15 15.96 -2.73
CA SER A 50 11.20 14.66 -3.41
C SER A 50 12.56 13.98 -3.27
N LYS A 51 13.45 14.54 -2.42
CA LYS A 51 14.76 13.95 -2.13
C LYS A 51 14.66 13.14 -0.84
N LEU A 52 14.91 11.84 -0.98
CA LEU A 52 14.93 10.88 0.12
C LEU A 52 16.01 9.83 -0.17
N ASN A 53 16.71 9.36 0.86
CA ASN A 53 17.68 8.28 0.69
C ASN A 53 16.97 6.94 0.85
N THR A 54 16.87 6.16 -0.23
CA THR A 54 16.12 4.89 -0.25
C THR A 54 17.00 3.67 -0.02
N ALA A 55 18.33 3.80 -0.10
CA ALA A 55 19.25 2.66 -0.12
C ALA A 55 19.11 1.72 1.09
N SER A 56 18.79 2.25 2.27
CA SER A 56 18.58 1.42 3.45
C SER A 56 17.29 0.61 3.38
N ILE A 57 16.20 1.19 2.85
CA ILE A 57 14.92 0.49 2.77
C ILE A 57 14.93 -0.51 1.60
N ASP A 58 15.63 -0.20 0.51
CA ASP A 58 15.85 -1.11 -0.63
C ASP A 58 16.49 -2.42 -0.17
N SER A 59 17.58 -2.32 0.61
CA SER A 59 18.24 -3.51 1.16
C SER A 59 17.35 -4.32 2.11
N VAL A 60 16.44 -3.66 2.83
CA VAL A 60 15.49 -4.34 3.72
C VAL A 60 14.46 -5.11 2.89
N ILE A 61 13.89 -4.48 1.86
CA ILE A 61 12.96 -5.12 0.91
C ILE A 61 13.60 -6.37 0.31
N ASP A 62 14.79 -6.24 -0.28
CA ASP A 62 15.53 -7.33 -0.93
C ASP A 62 15.78 -8.53 0.00
N SER A 63 15.99 -8.26 1.30
CA SER A 63 16.25 -9.31 2.29
C SER A 63 15.00 -9.92 2.92
N THR A 64 13.84 -9.27 2.79
CA THR A 64 12.60 -9.67 3.49
C THR A 64 11.57 -10.31 2.56
N VAL A 65 11.56 -9.91 1.28
CA VAL A 65 10.70 -10.51 0.26
C VAL A 65 11.11 -11.97 0.05
N VAL A 66 10.11 -12.86 0.10
CA VAL A 66 10.30 -14.30 -0.09
C VAL A 66 9.76 -14.74 -1.45
N GLU A 67 10.23 -15.88 -1.97
CA GLU A 67 9.71 -16.44 -3.21
C GLU A 67 8.25 -16.89 -3.06
N GLU A 68 7.35 -16.34 -3.88
CA GLU A 68 5.90 -16.58 -3.81
C GLU A 68 5.51 -18.05 -3.95
N GLN A 69 6.30 -18.86 -4.66
CA GLN A 69 6.02 -20.29 -4.86
C GLN A 69 6.06 -21.11 -3.57
N ASN A 70 6.79 -20.61 -2.57
CA ASN A 70 6.94 -21.26 -1.26
C ASN A 70 6.34 -20.43 -0.12
N ALA A 71 5.79 -19.26 -0.43
CA ALA A 71 5.25 -18.33 0.54
C ALA A 71 3.87 -18.79 1.02
N ASP A 72 3.62 -18.69 2.32
CA ASP A 72 2.27 -18.79 2.85
C ASP A 72 1.46 -17.51 2.58
N TYR A 73 0.16 -17.55 2.88
CA TYR A 73 -0.74 -16.41 2.67
C TYR A 73 -0.25 -15.12 3.36
N ILE A 74 0.29 -15.23 4.58
CA ILE A 74 0.74 -14.08 5.36
C ILE A 74 2.02 -13.50 4.73
N GLU A 75 2.92 -14.36 4.29
CA GLU A 75 4.14 -13.98 3.59
C GLU A 75 3.84 -13.30 2.24
N VAL A 76 2.86 -13.80 1.49
CA VAL A 76 2.39 -13.15 0.24
C VAL A 76 1.85 -11.75 0.52
N LEU A 77 1.02 -11.56 1.54
CA LEU A 77 0.52 -10.23 1.89
C LEU A 77 1.65 -9.29 2.34
N ARG A 78 2.64 -9.80 3.06
CA ARG A 78 3.84 -9.03 3.41
C ARG A 78 4.62 -8.62 2.16
N ASN A 79 4.77 -9.52 1.18
CA ASN A 79 5.40 -9.19 -0.09
C ASN A 79 4.64 -8.08 -0.82
N PHE A 80 3.31 -8.13 -0.89
CA PHE A 80 2.50 -7.06 -1.49
C PHE A 80 2.77 -5.69 -0.85
N TYR A 81 2.92 -5.63 0.47
CA TYR A 81 3.30 -4.39 1.16
C TYR A 81 4.65 -3.86 0.66
N PHE A 82 5.64 -4.75 0.53
CA PHE A 82 6.97 -4.37 0.06
C PHE A 82 7.02 -4.05 -1.43
N TYR A 83 6.21 -4.69 -2.27
CA TYR A 83 6.07 -4.33 -3.68
C TYR A 83 5.50 -2.93 -3.84
N ALA A 84 4.41 -2.62 -3.15
CA ALA A 84 3.85 -1.27 -3.14
C ALA A 84 4.88 -0.24 -2.62
N LEU A 85 5.66 -0.59 -1.58
CA LEU A 85 6.70 0.28 -1.06
C LEU A 85 7.84 0.49 -2.07
N SER A 86 8.23 -0.55 -2.80
CA SER A 86 9.20 -0.50 -3.89
C SER A 86 8.73 0.43 -5.02
N ASP A 87 7.46 0.34 -5.41
CA ASP A 87 6.87 1.25 -6.41
C ASP A 87 6.90 2.70 -5.94
N LEU A 88 6.60 2.94 -4.66
CA LEU A 88 6.70 4.29 -4.07
C LEU A 88 8.15 4.78 -4.07
N ILE A 89 9.11 3.91 -3.78
CA ILE A 89 10.54 4.25 -3.78
C ILE A 89 11.00 4.75 -5.14
N VAL A 90 10.51 4.16 -6.25
CA VAL A 90 10.85 4.60 -7.62
C VAL A 90 10.58 6.10 -7.82
N PHE A 91 9.52 6.65 -7.21
CA PHE A 91 9.26 8.09 -7.24
C PHE A 91 10.38 8.92 -6.60
N PHE A 92 10.92 8.47 -5.47
CA PHE A 92 11.97 9.20 -4.75
C PHE A 92 13.38 8.95 -5.30
N ALA A 93 13.68 7.72 -5.71
CA ALA A 93 14.98 7.32 -6.20
C ALA A 93 15.24 7.83 -7.62
N GLU A 94 14.24 7.74 -8.50
CA GLU A 94 14.38 8.07 -9.93
C GLU A 94 13.72 9.41 -10.30
N GLY A 95 12.90 9.98 -9.41
CA GLY A 95 12.09 11.15 -9.73
C GLY A 95 10.95 10.85 -10.70
N ALA A 96 10.53 9.59 -10.81
CA ALA A 96 9.51 9.12 -11.73
C ALA A 96 8.10 9.27 -11.14
N PRO A 97 7.25 10.19 -11.65
CA PRO A 97 5.91 10.43 -11.10
C PRO A 97 5.02 9.19 -11.05
N ASP A 98 5.19 8.28 -12.01
CA ASP A 98 4.39 7.06 -12.16
C ASP A 98 4.57 6.08 -10.99
N GLY A 99 5.65 6.20 -10.21
CA GLY A 99 5.85 5.41 -8.98
C GLY A 99 4.74 5.62 -7.95
N LEU A 100 4.15 6.84 -7.87
CA LEU A 100 3.03 7.11 -6.99
C LEU A 100 1.76 6.35 -7.42
N SER A 101 1.44 6.35 -8.71
CA SER A 101 0.28 5.62 -9.23
C SER A 101 0.49 4.11 -9.17
N ALA A 102 1.72 3.63 -9.44
CA ALA A 102 2.06 2.21 -9.34
C ALA A 102 1.88 1.71 -7.89
N ALA A 103 2.37 2.46 -6.90
CA ALA A 103 2.19 2.12 -5.49
C ALA A 103 0.71 2.04 -5.09
N GLU A 104 -0.13 2.95 -5.60
CA GLU A 104 -1.56 2.94 -5.32
C GLU A 104 -2.25 1.71 -5.94
N SER A 105 -1.88 1.36 -7.18
CA SER A 105 -2.32 0.13 -7.83
C SER A 105 -1.88 -1.12 -7.05
N SER A 106 -0.62 -1.20 -6.64
CA SER A 106 -0.09 -2.34 -5.87
C SER A 106 -0.77 -2.51 -4.51
N ILE A 107 -1.19 -1.42 -3.87
CA ILE A 107 -2.04 -1.51 -2.67
C ILE A 107 -3.41 -2.10 -3.03
N ILE A 108 -4.06 -1.61 -4.09
CA ILE A 108 -5.36 -2.15 -4.51
C ILE A 108 -5.28 -3.63 -4.87
N ASP A 109 -4.22 -4.07 -5.55
CA ASP A 109 -3.97 -5.46 -5.90
C ASP A 109 -3.86 -6.35 -4.65
N ALA A 110 -3.27 -5.84 -3.56
CA ALA A 110 -3.21 -6.55 -2.29
C ALA A 110 -4.61 -6.80 -1.70
N TYR A 111 -5.49 -5.79 -1.76
CA TYR A 111 -6.87 -5.91 -1.26
C TYR A 111 -7.73 -6.79 -2.17
N ASP A 112 -7.52 -6.75 -3.49
CA ASP A 112 -8.18 -7.66 -4.44
C ASP A 112 -7.75 -9.11 -4.16
N TYR A 113 -6.46 -9.35 -3.96
CA TYR A 113 -5.95 -10.65 -3.55
C TYR A 113 -6.61 -11.14 -2.25
N MET A 114 -6.69 -10.31 -1.21
CA MET A 114 -7.36 -10.66 0.04
C MET A 114 -8.85 -11.01 -0.16
N ALA A 115 -9.56 -10.22 -0.96
CA ALA A 115 -10.96 -10.46 -1.28
C ALA A 115 -11.14 -11.79 -2.04
N GLY A 116 -10.30 -12.04 -3.04
CA GLY A 116 -10.28 -13.29 -3.81
C GLY A 116 -9.99 -14.52 -2.94
N GLN A 117 -9.00 -14.44 -2.04
CA GLN A 117 -8.71 -15.53 -1.11
C GLN A 117 -9.88 -15.82 -0.17
N ARG A 118 -10.51 -14.78 0.39
CA ARG A 118 -11.72 -14.94 1.21
C ARG A 118 -12.84 -15.62 0.43
N TYR A 119 -13.09 -15.18 -0.80
CA TYR A 119 -14.10 -15.77 -1.68
C TYR A 119 -13.85 -17.25 -1.94
N ILE A 120 -12.61 -17.63 -2.27
CA ILE A 120 -12.23 -19.02 -2.52
C ILE A 120 -12.49 -19.88 -1.28
N VAL A 121 -12.12 -19.40 -0.10
CA VAL A 121 -12.35 -20.11 1.17
C VAL A 121 -13.84 -20.29 1.44
N GLU A 122 -14.63 -19.21 1.33
CA GLU A 122 -16.04 -19.19 1.74
C GLU A 122 -17.00 -19.82 0.71
N LYS A 123 -16.78 -19.58 -0.59
CA LYS A 123 -17.71 -19.95 -1.66
C LYS A 123 -17.25 -21.17 -2.45
N LYS A 124 -15.94 -21.44 -2.49
CA LYS A 124 -15.34 -22.54 -3.27
C LYS A 124 -14.71 -23.62 -2.40
N ALA A 125 -14.88 -23.54 -1.07
CA ALA A 125 -14.33 -24.48 -0.10
C ALA A 125 -12.82 -24.69 -0.25
N GLY A 126 -12.08 -23.62 -0.58
CA GLY A 126 -10.62 -23.65 -0.71
C GLY A 126 -10.09 -24.37 -1.96
N LYS A 127 -10.94 -24.69 -2.94
CA LYS A 127 -10.51 -25.37 -4.17
C LYS A 127 -10.04 -24.36 -5.22
N ALA A 128 -8.94 -24.68 -5.89
CA ALA A 128 -8.50 -23.98 -7.09
C ALA A 128 -9.58 -24.10 -8.16
N VAL A 129 -10.13 -22.97 -8.59
CA VAL A 129 -11.15 -22.88 -9.63
C VAL A 129 -10.83 -21.70 -10.54
N VAL A 130 -11.15 -21.84 -11.81
CA VAL A 130 -11.24 -20.70 -12.72
C VAL A 130 -12.47 -19.89 -12.30
N LEU A 131 -12.27 -18.59 -12.04
CA LEU A 131 -13.35 -17.66 -11.74
C LEU A 131 -14.09 -17.30 -13.04
N THR A 132 -15.40 -17.15 -12.97
CA THR A 132 -16.16 -16.53 -14.06
C THR A 132 -16.17 -15.01 -13.89
N ASP A 133 -16.49 -14.27 -14.94
CA ASP A 133 -16.62 -12.80 -14.90
C ASP A 133 -17.60 -12.34 -13.80
N GLU A 134 -18.67 -13.10 -13.55
CA GLU A 134 -19.62 -12.81 -12.45
C GLU A 134 -19.01 -13.03 -11.07
N GLU A 135 -18.12 -14.02 -10.92
CA GLU A 135 -17.44 -14.31 -9.66
C GLU A 135 -16.35 -13.28 -9.37
N GLU A 136 -15.61 -12.85 -10.39
CA GLU A 136 -14.69 -11.70 -10.28
C GLU A 136 -15.45 -10.43 -9.89
N ALA A 137 -16.61 -10.18 -10.50
CA ALA A 137 -17.46 -9.05 -10.12
C ALA A 137 -17.96 -9.16 -8.67
N GLU A 138 -18.29 -10.36 -8.18
CA GLU A 138 -18.67 -10.57 -6.78
C GLU A 138 -17.51 -10.29 -5.81
N ILE A 139 -16.28 -10.74 -6.14
CA ILE A 139 -15.07 -10.48 -5.36
C ILE A 139 -14.84 -8.97 -5.18
N LEU A 140 -15.01 -8.19 -6.24
CA LEU A 140 -14.86 -6.73 -6.20
C LEU A 140 -15.93 -6.03 -5.36
N THR A 141 -16.95 -6.74 -4.89
CA THR A 141 -17.92 -6.22 -3.90
C THR A 141 -17.55 -6.54 -2.45
N ASP A 142 -16.42 -7.21 -2.21
CA ASP A 142 -15.95 -7.54 -0.87
C ASP A 142 -15.83 -6.27 -0.01
N PRO A 143 -16.39 -6.27 1.23
CA PRO A 143 -16.38 -5.07 2.07
C PRO A 143 -15.00 -4.51 2.39
N MET A 144 -13.94 -5.33 2.38
CA MET A 144 -12.57 -4.89 2.63
C MET A 144 -12.00 -4.17 1.42
N PHE A 145 -12.19 -4.73 0.22
CA PHE A 145 -11.79 -4.11 -1.04
C PHE A 145 -12.55 -2.79 -1.28
N VAL A 146 -13.88 -2.82 -1.14
CA VAL A 146 -14.73 -1.62 -1.25
C VAL A 146 -14.40 -0.61 -0.15
N GLY A 147 -14.06 -1.08 1.04
CA GLY A 147 -13.65 -0.22 2.16
C GLY A 147 -12.37 0.57 1.85
N GLU A 148 -11.35 -0.08 1.31
CA GLU A 148 -10.09 0.60 0.97
C GLU A 148 -10.28 1.56 -0.20
N THR A 149 -10.95 1.15 -1.28
CA THR A 149 -11.20 2.03 -2.44
C THR A 149 -11.94 3.32 -2.04
N ASN A 150 -12.95 3.22 -1.17
CA ASN A 150 -13.63 4.38 -0.59
C ASN A 150 -12.73 5.22 0.32
N SER A 151 -11.82 4.58 1.06
CA SER A 151 -10.86 5.26 1.93
C SER A 151 -9.86 6.07 1.11
N LEU A 152 -9.30 5.52 0.03
CA LEU A 152 -8.40 6.24 -0.88
C LEU A 152 -9.08 7.48 -1.48
N GLN A 153 -10.34 7.34 -1.93
CA GLN A 153 -11.11 8.47 -2.45
C GLN A 153 -11.35 9.54 -1.38
N SER A 154 -11.68 9.12 -0.15
CA SER A 154 -11.91 10.02 0.98
C SER A 154 -10.63 10.76 1.39
N ASP A 155 -9.51 10.03 1.47
CA ASP A 155 -8.18 10.59 1.75
C ASP A 155 -7.79 11.61 0.69
N ARG A 156 -8.06 11.32 -0.59
CA ARG A 156 -7.78 12.24 -1.71
C ARG A 156 -8.63 13.50 -1.61
N ALA A 157 -9.95 13.36 -1.45
CA ALA A 157 -10.86 14.50 -1.30
C ALA A 157 -10.58 15.35 -0.07
N PHE A 158 -9.99 14.75 0.98
CA PHE A 158 -9.48 15.46 2.13
C PHE A 158 -8.16 16.19 1.82
N ALA A 159 -7.19 15.49 1.24
CA ALA A 159 -5.86 16.02 0.93
C ALA A 159 -5.90 17.21 -0.04
N GLU A 160 -6.81 17.20 -1.01
CA GLU A 160 -7.05 18.31 -1.94
C GLU A 160 -7.44 19.62 -1.25
N LYS A 161 -7.94 19.55 -0.01
CA LYS A 161 -8.34 20.71 0.80
C LYS A 161 -7.23 21.20 1.74
N ILE A 162 -6.09 20.51 1.80
CA ILE A 162 -4.98 20.88 2.67
C ILE A 162 -4.23 22.07 2.06
N VAL A 163 -4.37 23.23 2.70
CA VAL A 163 -3.63 24.45 2.35
C VAL A 163 -2.25 24.47 3.02
N ASP A 164 -2.18 24.01 4.27
CA ASP A 164 -0.96 23.98 5.05
C ASP A 164 -0.56 22.54 5.39
N TRP A 165 0.42 22.04 4.65
CA TRP A 165 0.95 20.68 4.79
C TRP A 165 1.68 20.44 6.11
N GLN A 166 2.04 21.49 6.88
CA GLN A 166 2.56 21.29 8.25
C GLN A 166 1.50 20.66 9.16
N HIS A 167 0.23 20.96 8.92
CA HIS A 167 -0.88 20.36 9.66
C HIS A 167 -1.11 18.88 9.31
N ALA A 168 -0.53 18.37 8.22
CA ALA A 168 -0.70 16.98 7.81
C ALA A 168 -0.12 16.00 8.85
N LEU A 169 0.91 16.41 9.62
CA LEU A 169 1.51 15.59 10.69
C LEU A 169 0.55 15.22 11.81
N LYS A 170 -0.58 15.92 11.96
CA LYS A 170 -1.61 15.58 12.95
C LYS A 170 -2.39 14.32 12.58
N PHE A 171 -2.23 13.82 11.36
CA PHE A 171 -2.91 12.65 10.82
C PHE A 171 -1.97 11.45 10.63
N ARG A 172 -0.72 11.57 11.10
CA ARG A 172 0.25 10.48 11.20
C ARG A 172 -0.06 9.60 12.42
#